data_AF-A0A2P6RFJ6-F1
#
_entry.id   AF-A0A2P6RFJ6-F1
#
_cell.length_a   1.000
_cell.length_b   1.000
_cell.length_c   1.000
_cell.angle_alpha   90.00
_cell.angle_beta   90.00
_cell.angle_gamma   90.00
#
_symmetry.space_group_name_H-M   'P 1'
#
loop_
_entity.id
_entity.type
_entity.pdbx_description
1 polymer ?
#
loop_
_entity_poly.entity_id
_entity_poly.type
_entity_poly.pdbx_seq_one_letter_code
_entity_poly.pdbx_strand_id
1 'polypeptide(L)' 'MIEYCRGKLPNFMVPKTVVFIEELPKTSTGKIQKFVLREMAKALGSTRLSRM' A
#
# COMPACT_ATOMS: atom_id res chain seq x y z
N MET A 1 -0.37 12.96 -1.43
CA MET A 1 -1.35 11.84 -1.38
C MET A 1 -1.75 11.48 0.04
N ILE A 2 -0.81 11.25 0.97
CA ILE A 2 -1.14 10.98 2.38
C ILE A 2 -1.93 12.14 3.02
N GLU A 3 -1.51 13.39 2.82
CA GLU A 3 -2.27 14.57 3.30
C GLU A 3 -3.69 14.67 2.72
N TYR A 4 -3.86 14.31 1.45
CA TYR A 4 -5.18 14.23 0.83
C TYR A 4 -6.07 13.18 1.54
N CYS A 5 -5.49 12.05 1.95
CA CYS A 5 -6.18 11.05 2.77
C CYS A 5 -6.45 11.56 4.20
N ARG A 6 -5.55 12.31 4.84
CA ARG A 6 -5.75 12.87 6.19
C ARG A 6 -6.92 13.84 6.27
N GLY A 7 -7.15 14.62 5.21
CA GLY A 7 -8.32 15.51 5.14
C GLY A 7 -9.65 14.81 4.83
N LYS A 8 -9.64 13.52 4.47
CA LYS A 8 -10.83 12.80 3.97
C LYS A 8 -11.14 11.48 4.69
N LEU A 9 -10.19 10.93 5.43
CA LEU A 9 -10.31 9.64 6.12
C LEU A 9 -9.95 9.81 7.60
N PRO A 10 -10.55 9.02 8.49
CA PRO A 10 -10.08 8.90 9.87
C PRO A 10 -8.59 8.53 9.93
N ASN A 11 -7.86 9.07 10.91
CA ASN A 11 -6.40 8.91 11.03
C ASN A 11 -5.92 7.44 10.98
N PHE A 12 -6.69 6.49 11.51
CA PHE A 12 -6.33 5.07 11.52
C PHE A 12 -6.42 4.38 10.14
N MET A 13 -7.14 4.97 9.18
CA MET A 13 -7.25 4.47 7.80
C MET A 13 -6.22 5.11 6.86
N VAL A 14 -5.53 6.16 7.31
CA VAL A 14 -4.54 6.85 6.48
C VAL A 14 -3.32 5.92 6.28
N PRO A 15 -2.89 5.68 5.03
CA PRO A 15 -1.74 4.82 4.78
C PRO A 15 -0.46 5.46 5.31
N LYS A 16 0.38 4.64 5.95
CA LYS A 16 1.70 5.08 6.44
C LYS A 16 2.76 5.14 5.34
N THR A 17 2.62 4.28 4.32
CA THR A 17 3.56 4.14 3.22
C THR A 17 2.79 3.99 1.92
N VAL A 18 3.28 4.63 0.85
CA VAL A 18 2.71 4.56 -0.49
C VAL A 18 3.85 4.23 -1.44
N VAL A 19 3.67 3.17 -2.23
CA VAL A 19 4.64 2.74 -3.25
C VAL A 19 3.94 2.78 -4.60
N PHE A 20 4.54 3.49 -5.54
CA PHE A 20 4.10 3.50 -6.93
C PHE A 20 4.84 2.40 -7.68
N ILE A 21 4.10 1.60 -8.43
CA ILE A 21 4.61 0.55 -9.30
C ILE A 21 4.03 0.77 -10.69
N GLU A 22 4.76 0.36 -11.72
CA GLU A 22 4.33 0.52 -13.11
C GLU A 22 3.06 -0.30 -13.40
N GLU A 23 2.98 -1.52 -12.86
CA GLU A 23 1.82 -2.40 -13.05
C GLU A 23 1.44 -3.18 -11.78
N LEU A 24 0.13 -3.33 -11.56
CA LEU A 24 -0.41 -4.19 -10.50
C LEU A 24 -0.38 -5.68 -10.93
N PRO A 25 0.03 -6.60 -10.03
CA PRO A 25 -0.01 -8.02 -10.32
C PRO A 25 -1.46 -8.48 -10.53
N LYS A 26 -1.75 -8.98 -11.73
CA LYS A 26 -3.08 -9.42 -12.13
C LYS A 26 -3.05 -10.89 -12.58
N THR A 27 -4.21 -11.54 -12.55
CA THR A 27 -4.41 -12.86 -13.17
C THR A 27 -4.50 -12.71 -14.69
N SER A 28 -4.50 -13.84 -15.42
CA SER A 28 -4.81 -13.87 -16.86
C SER A 28 -6.17 -13.24 -17.22
N THR A 29 -7.09 -13.19 -16.24
CA THR A 29 -8.42 -12.55 -16.36
C THR A 29 -8.44 -11.11 -15.83
N GLY A 30 -7.29 -10.52 -15.49
CA GLY A 30 -7.17 -9.13 -15.04
C GLY A 30 -7.50 -8.87 -13.57
N LYS A 31 -7.81 -9.89 -12.77
CA LYS A 31 -8.12 -9.71 -11.33
C LYS A 31 -6.85 -9.44 -10.54
N ILE A 32 -6.89 -8.48 -9.62
CA ILE A 32 -5.74 -8.15 -8.76
C ILE A 32 -5.41 -9.34 -7.84
N GLN A 33 -4.14 -9.74 -7.85
CA GLN A 33 -3.62 -10.80 -6.99
C GLN A 33 -3.21 -10.24 -5.62
N LYS A 34 -4.19 -10.05 -4.73
CA LYS A 34 -3.97 -9.46 -3.39
C LYS A 34 -2.94 -10.22 -2.54
N PHE A 35 -2.78 -11.53 -2.74
CA PHE A 35 -1.78 -12.30 -1.98
C PHE A 35 -0.35 -11.91 -2.37
N VAL A 36 -0.07 -11.71 -3.67
CA VAL A 36 1.23 -11.22 -4.16
C VAL A 36 1.51 -9.84 -3.58
N LEU A 37 0.53 -8.94 -3.60
CA LEU A 37 0.68 -7.60 -3.00
C LEU A 37 1.01 -7.66 -1.50
N ARG A 38 0.45 -8.62 -0.76
CA ARG A 38 0.79 -8.82 0.66
C ARG A 38 2.21 -9.35 0.84
N GLU A 39 2.68 -10.26 0.00
CA GLU A 39 4.07 -10.73 0.05
C GLU A 39 5.06 -9.63 -0.33
N MET A 40 4.76 -8.84 -1.36
CA MET A 40 5.54 -7.63 -1.70
C MET A 40 5.60 -6.66 -0.51
N ALA A 41 4.47 -6.41 0.16
CA ALA A 41 4.43 -5.54 1.33
C ALA A 41 5.27 -6.08 2.51
N LYS A 42 5.28 -7.39 2.74
CA LYS A 42 6.16 -8.02 3.75
C LYS A 42 7.64 -7.87 3.38
N ALA A 43 7.99 -8.06 2.10
CA ALA A 43 9.36 -7.98 1.61
C ALA A 43 9.95 -6.57 1.70
N LEU A 44 9.13 -5.52 1.62
CA LEU A 44 9.56 -4.13 1.83
C LEU A 44 10.07 -3.86 3.26
N GLY A 45 9.73 -4.72 4.23
CA GLY A 45 10.11 -4.57 5.63
C GLY A 45 9.38 -3.41 6.34
N SER A 46 9.74 -3.18 7.61
CA SER A 46 9.20 -2.05 8.38
C SER A 46 9.89 -0.76 7.94
N THR A 47 9.21 0.05 7.14
CA THR A 47 9.65 1.41 6.83
C THR A 47 9.74 2.19 8.14
N ARG A 48 10.96 2.66 8.49
CA ARG A 48 11.34 3.29 9.77
C ARG A 48 10.46 4.47 10.21
N LEU A 49 9.64 5.01 9.32
CA LEU A 49 8.68 6.09 9.58
C LEU A 49 7.44 5.67 10.41
N SER A 50 7.22 4.38 10.67
CA SER A 50 6.04 3.92 11.43
C SER A 50 6.18 4.03 12.97
N ARG A 51 7.31 4.52 13.50
CA ARG A 51 7.62 4.52 14.96
C ARG A 51 7.81 5.91 15.59
N MET A 52 7.37 6.98 14.93
CA MET A 52 7.28 8.32 15.54
C MET A 52 5.82 8.73 15.69
#